data_AF-A0A7J6IL47-F1
#
_entry.id   AF-A0A7J6IL47-F1
#
_cell.length_a   1.000
_cell.length_b   1.000
_cell.length_c   1.000
_cell.angle_alpha   90.00
_cell.angle_beta   90.00
_cell.angle_gamma   90.00
#
_symmetry.space_group_name_H-M   'P 1'
#
loop_
_entity.id
_entity.type
_entity.pdbx_description
1 polymer ?
#
loop_
_entity_poly.entity_id
_entity_poly.type
_entity_poly.pdbx_seq_one_letter_code
_entity_poly.pdbx_strand_id
1 'polypeptide(L)'
;MALRHGQARPSRHFFFTPDLFHRLTSLSPNMCDFTKNYYIYTSCIDPGAHFFRTSVDGNRNRTCGKGPHERYIVVPGHCPLCGG
;
A
#
# COMPACT_ATOMS: atom_id res chain seq x y z
N MET A 1 34.22 -53.35 -5.99
CA MET A 1 32.89 -52.69 -5.83
C MET A 1 32.93 -51.92 -4.51
N ALA A 2 33.14 -50.61 -4.57
CA ALA A 2 33.39 -49.77 -3.40
C ALA A 2 32.14 -48.97 -3.04
N LEU A 3 31.54 -49.27 -1.88
CA LEU A 3 30.46 -48.50 -1.28
C LEU A 3 31.06 -47.23 -0.65
N ARG A 4 30.87 -46.08 -1.31
CA ARG A 4 31.35 -44.78 -0.85
C ARG A 4 30.46 -44.22 0.25
N HIS A 5 31.09 -43.86 1.36
CA HIS A 5 30.57 -42.96 2.38
C HIS A 5 30.13 -41.63 1.76
N GLY A 6 28.88 -41.21 2.00
CA GLY A 6 28.34 -39.90 1.65
C GLY A 6 28.22 -39.03 2.90
N GLN A 7 29.08 -38.00 2.96
CA GLN A 7 29.19 -37.02 4.03
C GLN A 7 27.91 -36.18 4.26
N ALA A 8 27.79 -35.74 5.50
CA ALA A 8 26.83 -34.77 6.02
C ALA A 8 26.66 -33.51 5.14
N ARG A 9 25.43 -33.03 5.04
CA ARG A 9 25.13 -31.63 4.71
C ARG A 9 24.25 -31.05 5.80
N PRO A 10 24.74 -30.06 6.58
CA PRO A 10 23.94 -29.40 7.59
C PRO A 10 22.93 -28.45 6.95
N SER A 11 21.79 -28.33 7.63
CA SER A 11 20.70 -27.40 7.43
C SER A 11 21.20 -26.02 7.00
N ARG A 12 20.61 -25.50 5.92
CA ARG A 12 20.85 -24.16 5.38
C ARG A 12 20.59 -23.10 6.45
N HIS A 13 21.62 -22.74 7.19
CA HIS A 13 21.79 -21.40 7.71
C HIS A 13 21.82 -20.47 6.49
N PHE A 14 20.71 -19.78 6.27
CA PHE A 14 20.69 -18.60 5.41
C PHE A 14 21.68 -17.61 6.03
N PHE A 15 22.86 -17.51 5.41
CA PHE A 15 23.76 -16.38 5.62
C PHE A 15 23.01 -15.13 5.16
N PHE A 16 22.41 -14.42 6.13
CA PHE A 16 21.95 -13.06 5.93
C PHE A 16 23.19 -12.19 5.68
N THR A 17 23.45 -11.87 4.42
CA THR A 17 24.41 -10.82 4.07
C THR A 17 23.86 -9.48 4.57
N PRO A 18 24.66 -8.64 5.25
CA PRO A 18 24.18 -7.36 5.78
C PRO A 18 23.86 -6.33 4.69
N ASP A 19 24.21 -6.59 3.42
CA ASP A 19 24.02 -5.64 2.31
C ASP A 19 22.62 -5.71 1.68
N LEU A 20 21.93 -6.85 1.77
CA LEU A 20 20.56 -6.98 1.26
C LEU A 20 19.52 -6.46 2.26
N PHE A 21 19.84 -6.50 3.57
CA PHE A 21 18.96 -5.92 4.60
C PHE A 21 18.86 -4.41 4.42
N HIS A 22 19.97 -3.71 4.12
CA HIS A 22 19.95 -2.26 3.87
C HIS A 22 19.26 -1.86 2.57
N ARG A 23 19.30 -2.67 1.51
CA ARG A 23 18.56 -2.37 0.26
C ARG A 23 17.06 -2.66 0.34
N LEU A 24 16.63 -3.54 1.24
CA LEU A 24 15.20 -3.81 1.49
C LEU A 24 14.61 -2.92 2.59
N THR A 25 15.42 -2.41 3.54
CA THR A 25 14.97 -1.40 4.51
C THR A 25 14.91 0.02 3.93
N SER A 26 15.52 0.27 2.77
CA SER A 26 15.37 1.55 2.04
C SER A 26 14.06 1.66 1.25
N LEU A 27 13.18 0.65 1.27
CA LEU A 27 11.91 0.61 0.51
C LEU A 27 10.65 0.93 1.33
N SER A 28 10.75 1.38 2.58
CA SER A 28 9.60 1.97 3.29
C SER A 28 9.98 2.82 4.51
N PRO A 29 9.99 4.14 4.34
CA PRO A 29 9.39 5.04 5.32
C PRO A 29 8.40 6.04 4.68
N ASN A 30 7.87 5.72 3.49
CA ASN A 30 6.89 6.52 2.76
C ASN A 30 5.44 6.06 3.03
N MET A 31 5.07 5.89 4.29
CA MET A 31 3.65 6.05 4.64
C MET A 31 3.39 7.55 4.62
N CYS A 32 3.31 8.11 3.41
CA CYS A 32 2.87 9.48 3.19
C CYS A 32 1.50 9.58 3.87
N ASP A 33 1.47 10.21 5.03
CA ASP A 33 0.25 10.38 5.79
C ASP A 33 -0.67 11.41 5.14
N PHE A 34 -0.17 12.17 4.17
CA PHE A 34 -0.93 13.16 3.42
C PHE A 34 -1.79 12.51 2.32
N THR A 35 -3.08 12.35 2.62
CA THR A 35 -4.05 11.68 1.75
C THR A 35 -5.26 12.56 1.50
N LYS A 36 -5.68 12.69 0.25
CA LYS A 36 -6.95 13.28 -0.16
C LYS A 36 -8.00 12.18 -0.28
N ASN A 37 -9.02 12.25 0.56
CA ASN A 37 -10.14 11.33 0.56
C ASN A 37 -11.27 11.86 -0.31
N TYR A 38 -11.85 10.99 -1.13
CA TYR A 38 -13.04 11.21 -1.92
C TYR A 38 -14.15 10.31 -1.38
N TYR A 39 -15.20 10.91 -0.84
CA TYR A 39 -16.32 10.17 -0.27
C TYR A 39 -17.36 9.90 -1.34
N ILE A 40 -17.67 8.63 -1.53
CA ILE A 40 -18.60 8.13 -2.53
C ILE A 40 -19.65 7.26 -1.87
N TYR A 41 -20.86 7.24 -2.42
CA TYR A 41 -21.90 6.33 -1.92
C TYR A 41 -21.69 4.91 -2.43
N THR A 42 -22.10 3.92 -1.65
CA THR A 42 -22.07 2.50 -2.04
C THR A 42 -22.85 2.21 -3.32
N SER A 43 -23.90 2.97 -3.62
CA SER A 43 -24.73 2.77 -4.81
C SER A 43 -24.20 3.49 -6.05
N CYS A 44 -22.99 4.04 -6.00
CA CYS A 44 -22.47 4.89 -7.04
C CYS A 44 -21.90 4.06 -8.20
N ILE A 45 -22.34 4.34 -9.43
CA ILE A 45 -21.90 3.66 -10.66
C ILE A 45 -20.58 4.27 -11.16
N ASP A 46 -20.44 5.60 -11.06
CA ASP A 46 -19.21 6.30 -11.42
C ASP A 46 -18.63 7.06 -10.22
N PRO A 47 -17.76 6.43 -9.42
CA PRO A 47 -17.16 7.06 -8.25
C PRO A 47 -16.18 8.19 -8.59
N GLY A 48 -15.69 8.28 -9.83
CA GLY A 48 -14.79 9.35 -10.26
C GLY A 48 -15.48 10.69 -10.44
N ALA A 49 -16.77 10.68 -10.81
CA ALA A 49 -17.55 11.90 -11.06
C ALA A 49 -18.49 12.28 -9.90
N HIS A 50 -18.93 11.33 -9.08
CA HIS A 50 -20.03 11.52 -8.12
C HIS A 50 -19.60 11.47 -6.64
N PHE A 51 -18.43 12.02 -6.31
CA PHE A 51 -18.04 12.23 -4.91
C PHE A 51 -18.87 13.36 -4.29
N PHE A 52 -19.43 13.13 -3.10
CA PHE A 52 -20.25 14.15 -2.42
C PHE A 52 -19.44 14.99 -1.42
N ARG A 53 -18.26 14.50 -1.04
CA ARG A 53 -17.36 15.18 -0.11
C ARG A 53 -15.92 14.85 -0.43
N THR A 54 -15.03 15.79 -0.15
CA THR A 54 -13.60 15.53 -0.09
C THR A 54 -13.04 15.97 1.26
N SER A 55 -12.02 15.27 1.75
CA SER A 55 -11.21 15.70 2.89
C SER A 55 -9.73 15.49 2.58
N VAL A 56 -8.86 16.13 3.33
CA VAL A 56 -7.43 15.88 3.27
C VAL A 56 -6.96 15.55 4.67
N ASP A 57 -6.45 14.34 4.85
CA ASP A 57 -5.90 13.85 6.10
C ASP A 57 -4.37 13.95 6.08
N GLY A 58 -3.78 14.00 7.29
CA GLY A 58 -2.34 14.00 7.51
C GLY A 58 -1.66 15.36 7.39
N ASN A 59 -0.33 15.34 7.41
CA ASN A 59 0.49 16.54 7.47
C ASN A 59 1.10 16.89 6.11
N ARG A 60 0.89 18.13 5.65
CA ARG A 60 1.53 18.68 4.44
C ARG A 60 3.05 18.66 4.50
N ASN A 61 3.64 18.72 5.70
CA ASN A 61 5.09 18.69 5.90
C ASN A 61 5.70 17.30 5.70
N ARG A 62 4.89 16.24 5.71
CA ARG A 62 5.29 14.85 5.44
C ARG A 62 4.70 14.35 4.11
N THR A 63 4.51 15.26 3.17
CA THR A 63 4.09 14.95 1.81
C THR A 63 5.18 14.20 1.05
N CYS A 64 4.77 13.20 0.29
CA CYS A 64 5.64 12.67 -0.76
C CYS A 64 5.68 13.65 -1.94
N GLY A 65 6.75 13.60 -2.75
CA GLY A 65 6.89 14.47 -3.94
C GLY A 65 5.85 14.24 -5.04
N LYS A 66 4.97 13.25 -4.89
CA LYS A 66 3.84 12.99 -5.80
C LYS A 66 2.54 13.69 -5.38
N GLY A 67 2.56 14.46 -4.28
CA GLY A 67 1.41 15.18 -3.75
C GLY A 67 0.56 14.36 -2.77
N PRO A 68 -0.64 14.84 -2.41
CA PRO A 68 -1.57 14.06 -1.60
C PRO A 68 -1.95 12.78 -2.33
N HIS A 69 -1.80 11.66 -1.67
CA HIS A 69 -2.29 10.38 -2.20
C HIS A 69 -3.81 10.41 -2.26
N GLU A 70 -4.39 9.88 -3.32
CA GLU A 70 -5.85 9.84 -3.46
C GLU A 70 -6.40 8.55 -2.89
N ARG A 71 -7.52 8.65 -2.16
CA ARG A 71 -8.23 7.49 -1.61
C ARG A 71 -9.72 7.66 -1.74
N TYR A 72 -10.42 6.61 -2.16
CA TYR A 72 -11.87 6.58 -2.17
C TYR A 72 -12.39 5.97 -0.86
N ILE A 73 -13.30 6.67 -0.20
CA ILE A 73 -13.98 6.23 1.02
C ILE A 73 -15.44 5.97 0.67
N VAL A 74 -15.81 4.69 0.70
CA VAL A 74 -17.19 4.27 0.38
C VAL A 74 -18.05 4.40 1.63
N VAL A 75 -19.14 5.14 1.53
CA VAL A 75 -20.11 5.36 2.61
C VAL A 75 -21.45 4.72 2.23
N PRO A 76 -22.10 3.98 3.14
CA PRO A 76 -23.44 3.46 2.90
C PRO A 76 -24.42 4.57 2.57
N GLY A 77 -25.18 4.40 1.48
CA GLY A 77 -26.19 5.37 1.07
C GLY A 77 -26.51 5.31 -0.42
N HIS A 78 -27.38 6.22 -0.85
CA HIS A 78 -27.77 6.35 -2.25
C HIS A 78 -27.13 7.58 -2.88
N CYS A 79 -26.51 7.39 -4.04
CA CYS A 79 -25.97 8.49 -4.83
C CYS A 79 -27.11 9.24 -5.54
N PRO A 80 -27.36 10.52 -5.23
CA PRO A 80 -28.44 11.29 -5.85
C PRO A 80 -28.20 11.57 -7.34
N LEU A 81 -26.97 11.35 -7.84
CA LEU A 81 -26.58 11.56 -9.23
C LEU A 81 -26.71 10.30 -10.10
N CYS A 82 -26.76 9.10 -9.49
CA CYS A 82 -26.87 7.84 -10.25
C CYS A 82 -28.31 7.35 -10.44
N GLY A 83 -29.24 7.82 -9.63
CA GLY A 83 -30.66 7.43 -9.64
C GLY A 83 -31.61 8.53 -10.10
N GLY A 84 -31.08 9.57 -10.75
CA GLY A 84 -31.88 10.61 -11.41
C GLY A 84 -32.47 10.13 -12.73
#